data_AF-J1EBI5-F1
#
_entry.id   AF-J1EBI5-F1
#
_cell.length_a   1.000
_cell.length_b   1.000
_cell.length_c   1.000
_cell.angle_alpha   90.00
_cell.angle_beta   90.00
_cell.angle_gamma   90.00
#
_symmetry.space_group_name_H-M   'P 1'
#
loop_
_entity.id
_entity.type
_entity.pdbx_description
1 polymer ?
#
loop_
_entity_poly.entity_id
_entity_poly.type
_entity_poly.pdbx_seq_one_letter_code
_entity_poly.pdbx_strand_id
1 'polypeptide(L)'
;MSTHNTIVIGLTGPLNCGKDTVGQLLAQHCGAHVMAFADPLREEIAEAYCIEQVFLTRRDTKERPMAALAFARCLDRAFVDRMVVEFHNGADGTLRDFLEAPRSPRQIMRWWGTEYRRANSAGYWVHRAAQRVSWLHKGRHARLVVITDVRFADEAELVHGIGGQVWQITRPGCAAQTGQHQSEVTGEAFSPTAVIDNAGDIRHLQQQVLSAWAAREWQIPGVRVEVPAQ
;
A
#
# COMPACT_ATOMS: atom_id res chain seq x y z
N MET A 1 -23.51 -21.33 -13.68
CA MET A 1 -22.21 -20.88 -13.16
C MET A 1 -22.43 -19.51 -12.55
N SER A 2 -22.35 -19.37 -11.22
CA SER A 2 -22.58 -18.06 -10.59
C SER A 2 -21.43 -17.12 -10.96
N THR A 3 -21.69 -16.17 -11.84
CA THR A 3 -20.77 -15.10 -12.23
C THR A 3 -20.73 -14.06 -11.10
N HIS A 4 -20.17 -14.42 -9.95
CA HIS A 4 -19.91 -13.41 -8.93
C HIS A 4 -18.77 -12.52 -9.44
N ASN A 5 -19.10 -11.26 -9.72
CA ASN A 5 -18.10 -10.24 -10.01
C ASN A 5 -17.21 -10.07 -8.77
N THR A 6 -15.89 -10.03 -8.95
CA THR A 6 -14.96 -9.81 -7.83
C THR A 6 -15.20 -8.42 -7.24
N ILE A 7 -15.46 -8.36 -5.93
CA ILE A 7 -15.54 -7.09 -5.22
C ILE A 7 -14.12 -6.63 -4.90
N VAL A 8 -13.80 -5.38 -5.23
CA VAL A 8 -12.51 -4.77 -4.89
C VAL A 8 -12.73 -3.66 -3.88
N ILE A 9 -11.94 -3.67 -2.80
CA ILE A 9 -11.91 -2.62 -1.78
C ILE A 9 -10.49 -2.06 -1.69
N GLY A 10 -10.31 -0.78 -1.99
CA GLY A 10 -9.08 -0.05 -1.72
C GLY A 10 -9.13 0.58 -0.33
N LEU A 11 -8.09 0.42 0.48
CA LEU A 11 -7.97 1.04 1.79
C LEU A 11 -7.07 2.27 1.71
N THR A 12 -7.51 3.36 2.31
CA THR A 12 -6.74 4.61 2.41
C THR A 12 -6.83 5.20 3.82
N GLY A 13 -5.92 6.12 4.15
CA GLY A 13 -5.88 6.80 5.45
C GLY A 13 -4.45 7.05 5.95
N PRO A 14 -4.28 7.80 7.05
CA PRO A 14 -2.97 8.17 7.59
C PRO A 14 -2.10 6.98 8.05
N LEU A 15 -0.81 7.19 8.23
CA LEU A 15 0.06 6.19 8.88
C LEU A 15 -0.50 5.80 10.26
N ASN A 16 -0.41 4.52 10.62
CA ASN A 16 -0.87 3.95 11.89
C ASN A 16 -2.39 4.04 12.19
N CYS A 17 -3.23 4.42 11.22
CA CYS A 17 -4.68 4.46 11.41
C CYS A 17 -5.35 3.06 11.47
N GLY A 18 -4.64 1.98 11.15
CA GLY A 18 -5.14 0.60 11.27
C GLY A 18 -5.47 -0.11 9.95
N LYS A 19 -5.08 0.44 8.79
CA LYS A 19 -5.30 -0.18 7.46
C LYS A 19 -4.87 -1.66 7.39
N ASP A 20 -3.66 -1.98 7.87
CA ASP A 20 -3.15 -3.35 7.84
C ASP A 20 -4.06 -4.29 8.64
N THR A 21 -4.53 -3.83 9.80
CA THR A 21 -5.46 -4.57 10.65
C THR A 21 -6.82 -4.75 9.97
N VAL A 22 -7.35 -3.73 9.31
CA VAL A 22 -8.59 -3.83 8.53
C VAL A 22 -8.46 -4.85 7.40
N GLY A 23 -7.35 -4.85 6.67
CA GLY A 23 -7.06 -5.86 5.64
C GLY A 23 -7.04 -7.28 6.22
N GLN A 24 -6.43 -7.48 7.39
CA GLN A 24 -6.41 -8.77 8.09
C GLN A 24 -7.81 -9.22 8.53
N LEU A 25 -8.63 -8.30 9.06
CA LEU A 25 -10.00 -8.61 9.48
C LEU A 25 -10.86 -9.06 8.29
N LEU A 26 -10.76 -8.38 7.15
CA LEU A 26 -11.44 -8.77 5.91
C LEU A 26 -10.93 -10.11 5.37
N ALA A 27 -9.62 -10.39 5.48
CA ALA A 27 -9.07 -11.69 5.10
C ALA A 27 -9.63 -12.82 5.98
N GLN A 28 -9.58 -12.63 7.30
CA GLN A 28 -9.97 -13.63 8.29
C GLN A 28 -11.47 -13.92 8.28
N HIS A 29 -12.31 -12.90 8.16
CA HIS A 29 -13.76 -13.04 8.36
C HIS A 29 -14.56 -12.98 7.05
N CYS A 30 -14.00 -12.43 5.98
CA CYS A 30 -14.71 -12.24 4.71
C CYS A 30 -14.03 -12.97 3.55
N GLY A 31 -12.95 -13.72 3.80
CA GLY A 31 -12.23 -14.48 2.77
C GLY A 31 -11.52 -13.59 1.75
N ALA A 32 -11.12 -12.37 2.14
CA ALA A 32 -10.44 -11.45 1.25
C ALA A 32 -9.06 -11.94 0.84
N HIS A 33 -8.73 -11.77 -0.44
CA HIS A 33 -7.35 -11.76 -0.90
C HIS A 33 -6.77 -10.36 -0.71
N VAL A 34 -5.73 -10.24 0.11
CA VAL A 34 -5.08 -8.97 0.42
C VAL A 34 -3.87 -8.78 -0.48
N MET A 35 -3.72 -7.58 -1.03
CA MET A 35 -2.56 -7.14 -1.80
C MET A 35 -2.28 -5.65 -1.54
N ALA A 36 -1.14 -5.17 -2.03
CA ALA A 36 -0.74 -3.78 -1.98
C ALA A 36 -0.16 -3.34 -3.34
N PHE A 37 -0.29 -2.05 -3.69
CA PHE A 37 0.44 -1.46 -4.81
C PHE A 37 1.95 -1.59 -4.62
N ALA A 38 2.41 -1.52 -3.36
CA ALA A 38 3.81 -1.66 -3.02
C ALA A 38 4.34 -3.12 -2.99
N ASP A 39 3.52 -4.15 -3.22
CA ASP A 39 4.01 -5.54 -3.28
C ASP A 39 5.07 -5.75 -4.38
N PRO A 40 4.79 -5.45 -5.67
CA PRO A 40 5.80 -5.58 -6.72
C PRO A 40 7.02 -4.67 -6.50
N LEU A 41 6.85 -3.53 -5.83
CA LEU A 41 7.95 -2.65 -5.46
C LEU A 41 8.92 -3.36 -4.50
N ARG A 42 8.40 -4.09 -3.50
CA ARG A 42 9.22 -4.84 -2.55
C ARG A 42 9.92 -6.01 -3.21
N GLU A 43 9.24 -6.70 -4.12
CA GLU A 43 9.81 -7.78 -4.93
C GLU A 43 10.99 -7.29 -5.77
N GLU A 44 10.80 -6.19 -6.52
CA GLU A 44 11.85 -5.61 -7.36
C GLU A 44 13.07 -5.14 -6.55
N ILE A 45 12.86 -4.49 -5.41
CA ILE A 45 13.97 -4.05 -4.53
C ILE A 45 14.71 -5.24 -3.95
N ALA A 46 13.98 -6.27 -3.48
CA ALA A 46 14.58 -7.47 -2.92
C ALA A 46 15.47 -8.19 -3.93
N GLU A 47 15.02 -8.29 -5.18
CA GLU A 47 15.80 -8.84 -6.28
C GLU A 47 17.02 -7.97 -6.60
N ALA A 48 16.82 -6.66 -6.78
CA ALA A 48 17.88 -5.73 -7.15
C ALA A 48 19.01 -5.62 -6.11
N TYR A 49 18.70 -5.83 -4.83
CA TYR A 49 19.69 -5.81 -3.76
C TYR A 49 20.08 -7.21 -3.26
N CYS A 50 19.46 -8.27 -3.79
CA CYS A 50 19.64 -9.65 -3.33
C CYS A 50 19.43 -9.79 -1.80
N ILE A 51 18.35 -9.18 -1.29
CA ILE A 51 17.96 -9.23 0.12
C ILE A 51 16.60 -9.90 0.30
N GLU A 52 16.32 -10.40 1.50
CA GLU A 52 14.98 -10.87 1.82
C GLU A 52 13.99 -9.71 1.98
N GLN A 53 12.77 -9.86 1.45
CA GLN A 53 11.72 -8.83 1.53
C GLN A 53 11.36 -8.44 2.98
N VAL A 54 11.61 -9.31 3.95
CA VAL A 54 11.35 -9.05 5.37
C VAL A 54 12.10 -7.81 5.89
N PHE A 55 13.26 -7.48 5.31
CA PHE A 55 13.99 -6.26 5.66
C PHE A 55 13.26 -4.97 5.26
N LEU A 56 12.40 -5.03 4.24
CA LEU A 56 11.63 -3.91 3.72
C LEU A 56 10.33 -3.66 4.50
N THR A 57 9.80 -4.67 5.19
CA THR A 57 8.50 -4.62 5.85
C THR A 57 8.58 -4.50 7.37
N ARG A 58 9.63 -5.04 8.00
CA ARG A 58 9.78 -5.04 9.47
C ARG A 58 9.88 -3.64 10.03
N ARG A 59 9.05 -3.33 11.03
CA ARG A 59 9.01 -2.00 11.69
C ARG A 59 10.35 -1.59 12.29
N ASP A 60 11.10 -2.54 12.85
CA ASP A 60 12.37 -2.25 13.53
C ASP A 60 13.50 -1.88 12.58
N THR A 61 13.46 -2.40 11.34
CA THR A 61 14.53 -2.23 10.35
C THR A 61 14.17 -1.24 9.26
N LYS A 62 12.88 -1.05 8.96
CA LYS A 62 12.44 -0.28 7.78
C LYS A 62 12.93 1.17 7.76
N GLU A 63 13.20 1.76 8.91
CA GLU A 63 13.69 3.15 9.03
C GLU A 63 15.21 3.23 9.28
N ARG A 64 15.89 2.10 9.52
CA ARG A 64 17.32 2.08 9.87
C ARG A 64 18.18 1.94 8.61
N PRO A 65 19.16 2.85 8.36
CA PRO A 65 20.10 2.68 7.28
C PRO A 65 20.90 1.39 7.39
N MET A 66 21.11 0.70 6.27
CA MET A 66 21.91 -0.51 6.19
C MET A 66 22.85 -0.49 4.99
N ALA A 67 24.07 -0.98 5.19
CA ALA A 67 25.08 -1.06 4.14
C ALA A 67 24.65 -1.97 2.97
N ALA A 68 23.80 -2.97 3.24
CA ALA A 68 23.21 -3.82 2.21
C ALA A 68 22.36 -3.04 1.19
N LEU A 69 21.82 -1.87 1.57
CA LEU A 69 21.03 -1.00 0.70
C LEU A 69 21.83 0.20 0.13
N ALA A 70 23.16 0.19 0.24
CA ALA A 70 24.00 1.15 -0.45
C ALA A 70 23.89 0.97 -1.98
N PHE A 71 23.91 2.05 -2.76
CA PHE A 71 23.77 1.97 -4.23
C PHE A 71 24.85 1.13 -4.90
N ALA A 72 26.06 1.09 -4.32
CA ALA A 72 27.14 0.21 -4.77
C ALA A 72 26.76 -1.29 -4.75
N ARG A 73 25.75 -1.68 -3.98
CA ARG A 73 25.21 -3.06 -3.88
C ARG A 73 23.98 -3.30 -4.74
N CYS A 74 23.43 -2.28 -5.39
CA CYS A 74 22.26 -2.42 -6.24
C CYS A 74 22.64 -2.95 -7.63
N LEU A 75 21.90 -3.94 -8.11
CA LEU A 75 22.05 -4.55 -9.43
C LEU A 75 21.27 -3.80 -10.52
N ASP A 76 20.24 -3.03 -10.17
CA ASP A 76 19.51 -2.19 -11.12
C ASP A 76 20.28 -0.88 -11.38
N ARG A 77 21.05 -0.87 -12.49
CA ARG A 77 21.88 0.29 -12.86
C ARG A 77 21.06 1.51 -13.27
N ALA A 78 19.90 1.31 -13.90
CA ALA A 78 19.03 2.42 -14.29
C ALA A 78 18.48 3.15 -13.05
N PHE A 79 18.15 2.41 -11.98
CA PHE A 79 17.80 3.02 -10.69
C PHE A 79 18.97 3.82 -10.11
N VAL A 80 20.17 3.24 -10.07
CA VAL A 80 21.36 3.93 -9.52
C VAL A 80 21.69 5.20 -10.31
N ASP A 81 21.70 5.12 -11.64
CA ASP A 81 21.99 6.27 -12.52
C ASP A 81 20.97 7.39 -12.30
N ARG A 82 19.68 7.05 -12.16
CA ARG A 82 18.62 8.02 -11.83
C ARG A 82 18.92 8.71 -10.50
N MET A 83 19.34 7.98 -9.47
CA MET A 83 19.64 8.55 -8.15
C MET A 83 20.87 9.44 -8.16
N VAL A 84 21.90 9.11 -8.96
CA VAL A 84 23.08 9.96 -9.15
C VAL A 84 22.67 11.27 -9.82
N VAL A 85 21.87 11.21 -10.90
CA VAL A 85 21.40 12.41 -11.60
C VAL A 85 20.55 13.31 -10.69
N GLU A 86 19.68 12.71 -9.88
CA GLU A 86 18.74 13.43 -9.02
C GLU A 86 19.43 14.05 -7.79
N PHE A 87 20.35 13.33 -7.15
CA PHE A 87 20.81 13.70 -5.80
C PHE A 87 22.32 13.93 -5.66
N HIS A 88 23.15 13.46 -6.59
CA HIS A 88 24.60 13.69 -6.49
C HIS A 88 25.05 14.92 -7.26
N ASN A 89 24.37 15.29 -8.35
CA ASN A 89 24.71 16.49 -9.13
C ASN A 89 24.64 17.75 -8.24
N GLY A 90 25.81 18.28 -7.87
CA GLY A 90 25.94 19.47 -7.00
C GLY A 90 25.99 19.18 -5.49
N ALA A 91 26.11 17.92 -5.07
CA ALA A 91 26.31 17.55 -3.67
C ALA A 91 27.80 17.58 -3.28
N ASP A 92 28.09 17.93 -2.02
CA ASP A 92 29.44 17.82 -1.45
C ASP A 92 29.85 16.34 -1.29
N GLY A 93 31.13 16.03 -1.56
CA GLY A 93 31.71 14.69 -1.41
C GLY A 93 31.96 13.96 -2.74
N THR A 94 32.52 12.75 -2.67
CA THR A 94 32.83 11.97 -3.89
C THR A 94 31.65 11.12 -4.33
N LEU A 95 31.59 10.78 -5.62
CA LEU A 95 30.62 9.81 -6.14
C LEU A 95 30.72 8.47 -5.40
N ARG A 96 31.94 8.07 -5.00
CA ARG A 96 32.17 6.85 -4.25
C ARG A 96 31.46 6.90 -2.88
N ASP A 97 31.61 7.99 -2.15
CA ASP A 97 30.97 8.17 -0.84
C ASP A 97 29.43 8.09 -0.98
N PHE A 98 28.89 8.73 -2.02
CA PHE A 98 27.46 8.69 -2.32
C PHE A 98 26.95 7.27 -2.61
N LEU A 99 27.72 6.49 -3.37
CA LEU A 99 27.36 5.12 -3.75
C LEU A 99 27.50 4.13 -2.59
N GLU A 100 28.48 4.32 -1.71
CA GLU A 100 28.74 3.44 -0.55
C GLU A 100 27.88 3.79 0.68
N ALA A 101 27.27 4.98 0.72
CA ALA A 101 26.43 5.43 1.82
C ALA A 101 25.26 4.46 2.11
N PRO A 102 25.11 3.98 3.36
CA PRO A 102 23.96 3.17 3.79
C PRO A 102 22.63 3.89 3.59
N ARG A 103 21.60 3.16 3.15
CA ARG A 103 20.24 3.69 2.98
C ARG A 103 19.25 2.89 3.81
N SER A 104 18.18 3.53 4.29
CA SER A 104 17.10 2.81 4.96
C SER A 104 16.17 2.16 3.93
N PRO A 105 15.51 1.05 4.27
CA PRO A 105 14.48 0.46 3.40
C PRO A 105 13.39 1.47 3.00
N ARG A 106 12.90 2.30 3.93
CA ARG A 106 11.92 3.36 3.65
C ARG A 106 12.41 4.32 2.57
N GLN A 107 13.68 4.73 2.64
CA GLN A 107 14.27 5.65 1.68
C GLN A 107 14.35 5.01 0.30
N ILE A 108 14.89 3.79 0.19
CA ILE A 108 14.94 3.07 -1.08
C ILE A 108 13.54 2.84 -1.64
N MET A 109 12.56 2.44 -0.83
CA MET A 109 11.18 2.22 -1.28
C MET A 109 10.53 3.48 -1.86
N ARG A 110 10.76 4.65 -1.24
CA ARG A 110 10.25 5.93 -1.76
C ARG A 110 10.86 6.22 -3.13
N TRP A 111 12.19 6.23 -3.19
CA TRP A 111 12.97 6.48 -4.39
C TRP A 111 12.67 5.54 -5.54
N TRP A 112 12.52 4.26 -5.25
CA TRP A 112 12.16 3.25 -6.24
C TRP A 112 10.77 3.49 -6.79
N GLY A 113 9.81 3.74 -5.90
CA GLY A 113 8.40 3.89 -6.24
C GLY A 113 8.10 5.16 -7.03
N THR A 114 8.61 6.29 -6.56
CA THR A 114 8.24 7.62 -7.03
C THR A 114 9.26 8.17 -8.02
N GLU A 115 10.51 8.35 -7.57
CA GLU A 115 11.56 9.04 -8.32
C GLU A 115 12.11 8.20 -9.49
N TYR A 116 11.93 6.88 -9.46
CA TYR A 116 12.36 5.97 -10.52
C TYR A 116 11.18 5.41 -11.34
N ARG A 117 10.36 4.51 -10.78
CA ARG A 117 9.33 3.80 -11.57
C ARG A 117 8.22 4.72 -12.06
N ARG A 118 7.63 5.53 -11.18
CA ARG A 118 6.57 6.48 -11.57
C ARG A 118 7.10 7.59 -12.50
N ALA A 119 8.34 8.02 -12.34
CA ALA A 119 8.98 8.97 -13.26
C ALA A 119 9.13 8.42 -14.68
N ASN A 120 9.42 7.13 -14.82
CA ASN A 120 9.54 6.47 -16.13
C ASN A 120 8.17 6.12 -16.74
N SER A 121 7.20 5.74 -15.90
CA SER A 121 5.83 5.44 -16.32
C SER A 121 4.86 5.74 -15.19
N ALA A 122 4.07 6.80 -15.34
CA ALA A 122 3.13 7.25 -14.32
C ALA A 122 2.20 6.12 -13.84
N GLY A 123 1.76 5.25 -14.77
CA GLY A 123 0.85 4.15 -14.48
C GLY A 123 1.53 2.84 -14.03
N TYR A 124 2.85 2.79 -13.79
CA TYR A 124 3.58 1.54 -13.60
C TYR A 124 2.93 0.59 -12.56
N TRP A 125 2.57 1.13 -11.39
CA TRP A 125 1.99 0.35 -10.29
C TRP A 125 0.53 -0.01 -10.51
N VAL A 126 -0.26 0.89 -11.11
CA VAL A 126 -1.68 0.62 -11.40
C VAL A 126 -1.86 -0.46 -12.46
N HIS A 127 -0.99 -0.52 -13.48
CA HIS A 127 -1.04 -1.61 -14.46
C HIS A 127 -0.73 -2.97 -13.81
N ARG A 128 0.29 -3.05 -12.95
CA ARG A 128 0.62 -4.28 -12.21
C ARG A 128 -0.50 -4.69 -11.26
N ALA A 129 -1.11 -3.73 -10.55
CA ALA A 129 -2.23 -4.00 -9.68
C ALA A 129 -3.45 -4.52 -10.47
N ALA A 130 -3.79 -3.90 -11.60
CA ALA A 130 -4.88 -4.34 -12.47
C ALA A 130 -4.66 -5.78 -12.97
N GLN A 131 -3.44 -6.11 -13.40
CA GLN A 131 -3.07 -7.48 -13.80
C GLN A 131 -3.24 -8.47 -12.65
N ARG A 132 -2.81 -8.10 -11.44
CA ARG A 132 -2.92 -8.95 -10.25
C ARG A 132 -4.37 -9.19 -9.83
N VAL A 133 -5.21 -8.15 -9.85
CA VAL A 133 -6.65 -8.28 -9.61
C VAL A 133 -7.29 -9.19 -10.66
N SER A 134 -6.97 -9.01 -11.94
CA SER A 134 -7.47 -9.86 -13.02
C SER A 134 -7.07 -11.33 -12.83
N TRP A 135 -5.83 -11.58 -12.41
CA TRP A 135 -5.34 -12.93 -12.10
C TRP A 135 -6.07 -13.55 -10.90
N LEU A 136 -6.31 -12.79 -9.82
CA LEU A 136 -7.08 -13.27 -8.66
C LEU A 136 -8.52 -13.61 -9.05
N HIS A 137 -9.15 -12.76 -9.87
CA HIS A 137 -10.50 -13.01 -10.37
C HIS A 137 -10.56 -14.29 -11.23
N LYS A 138 -9.73 -14.37 -12.28
CA LYS A 138 -9.80 -15.45 -13.28
C LYS A 138 -9.21 -16.76 -12.79
N GLY A 139 -8.07 -16.70 -12.09
CA GLY A 139 -7.29 -17.87 -11.70
C GLY A 139 -7.60 -18.42 -10.32
N ARG A 140 -8.14 -17.59 -9.41
CA ARG A 140 -8.47 -17.99 -8.02
C ARG A 140 -9.95 -17.87 -7.69
N HIS A 141 -10.77 -17.39 -8.62
CA HIS A 141 -12.20 -17.12 -8.39
C HIS A 141 -12.42 -16.25 -7.14
N ALA A 142 -11.51 -15.30 -6.90
CA ALA A 142 -11.54 -14.45 -5.72
C ALA A 142 -12.85 -13.68 -5.65
N ARG A 143 -13.61 -13.83 -4.56
CA ARG A 143 -14.86 -13.08 -4.34
C ARG A 143 -14.59 -11.65 -3.87
N LEU A 144 -13.53 -11.47 -3.08
CA LEU A 144 -13.13 -10.21 -2.48
C LEU A 144 -11.61 -10.03 -2.62
N VAL A 145 -11.21 -8.87 -3.14
CA VAL A 145 -9.82 -8.41 -3.16
C VAL A 145 -9.71 -7.09 -2.40
N VAL A 146 -8.74 -6.99 -1.49
CA VAL A 146 -8.46 -5.79 -0.71
C VAL A 146 -7.08 -5.27 -1.09
N ILE A 147 -7.01 -3.98 -1.47
CA ILE A 147 -5.75 -3.28 -1.77
C ILE A 147 -5.46 -2.33 -0.60
N THR A 148 -4.37 -2.56 0.16
CA THR A 148 -4.22 -1.97 1.50
C THR A 148 -3.62 -0.56 1.56
N ASP A 149 -3.07 -0.06 0.46
CA ASP A 149 -2.24 1.13 0.43
C ASP A 149 -2.56 2.10 -0.72
N VAL A 150 -3.85 2.42 -0.93
CA VAL A 150 -4.27 3.48 -1.87
C VAL A 150 -3.79 4.84 -1.34
N ARG A 151 -2.81 5.43 -2.03
CA ARG A 151 -2.09 6.65 -1.65
C ARG A 151 -2.06 7.71 -2.75
N PHE A 152 -2.37 7.34 -4.00
CA PHE A 152 -2.33 8.24 -5.15
C PHE A 152 -3.67 8.28 -5.90
N ALA A 153 -3.92 9.36 -6.65
CA ALA A 153 -5.16 9.55 -7.39
C ALA A 153 -5.37 8.46 -8.45
N ASP A 154 -4.31 8.09 -9.18
CA ASP A 154 -4.36 7.02 -10.20
C ASP A 154 -4.70 5.64 -9.60
N GLU A 155 -4.24 5.38 -8.37
CA GLU A 155 -4.57 4.17 -7.61
C GLU A 155 -6.05 4.12 -7.22
N ALA A 156 -6.61 5.25 -6.77
CA ALA A 156 -8.03 5.37 -6.47
C ALA A 156 -8.89 5.27 -7.75
N GLU A 157 -8.46 5.92 -8.83
CA GLU A 157 -9.09 5.84 -10.14
C GLU A 157 -9.13 4.41 -10.68
N LEU A 158 -8.04 3.64 -10.51
CA LEU A 158 -8.05 2.20 -10.85
C LEU A 158 -9.13 1.46 -10.06
N VAL A 159 -9.17 1.63 -8.74
CA VAL A 159 -10.16 0.95 -7.88
C VAL A 159 -11.58 1.29 -8.33
N HIS A 160 -11.86 2.56 -8.62
CA HIS A 160 -13.17 3.00 -9.07
C HIS A 160 -13.50 2.49 -10.49
N GLY A 161 -12.52 2.54 -11.40
CA GLY A 161 -12.66 2.14 -12.79
C GLY A 161 -12.98 0.65 -12.99
N ILE A 162 -12.61 -0.20 -12.03
CA ILE A 162 -12.96 -1.62 -12.02
C ILE A 162 -14.23 -1.93 -11.19
N GLY A 163 -15.00 -0.91 -10.81
CA GLY A 163 -16.23 -1.04 -10.03
C GLY A 163 -16.00 -1.35 -8.54
N GLY A 164 -14.78 -1.11 -8.05
CA GLY A 164 -14.40 -1.22 -6.65
C GLY A 164 -14.80 -0.01 -5.82
N GLN A 165 -14.50 -0.09 -4.52
CA GLN A 165 -14.80 0.94 -3.54
C GLN A 165 -13.53 1.36 -2.80
N VAL A 166 -13.35 2.66 -2.55
CA VAL A 166 -12.33 3.13 -1.62
C VAL A 166 -12.94 3.30 -0.23
N TRP A 167 -12.32 2.70 0.78
CA TRP A 167 -12.67 2.84 2.19
C TRP A 167 -11.59 3.65 2.89
N GLN A 168 -12.01 4.72 3.57
CA GLN A 168 -11.12 5.54 4.38
C GLN A 168 -11.08 5.02 5.81
N ILE A 169 -9.89 4.84 6.35
CA ILE A 169 -9.68 4.45 7.75
C ILE A 169 -9.20 5.66 8.53
N THR A 170 -9.99 6.11 9.50
CA THR A 170 -9.68 7.21 10.40
C THR A 170 -9.31 6.68 11.78
N ARG A 171 -8.44 7.39 12.51
CA ARG A 171 -8.10 7.06 13.90
C ARG A 171 -7.82 8.35 14.66
N PRO A 172 -8.44 8.59 15.83
CA PRO A 172 -8.13 9.75 16.67
C PRO A 172 -6.62 9.85 16.93
N GLY A 173 -6.05 11.04 16.74
CA GLY A 173 -4.62 11.31 16.89
C GLY A 173 -3.73 10.88 15.72
N CYS A 174 -4.28 10.26 14.68
CA CYS A 174 -3.58 10.00 13.42
C CYS A 174 -4.00 11.03 12.36
N ALA A 175 -3.05 11.83 11.88
CA ALA A 175 -3.26 12.79 10.80
C ALA A 175 -2.18 12.62 9.73
N ALA A 176 -2.49 12.97 8.48
CA ALA A 176 -1.44 13.20 7.50
C ALA A 176 -0.71 14.47 7.91
N GLN A 177 0.60 14.37 8.16
CA GLN A 177 1.38 15.54 8.53
C GLN A 177 1.68 16.37 7.28
N THR A 178 1.33 17.65 7.32
CA THR A 178 1.66 18.62 6.27
C THR A 178 3.18 18.66 6.03
N GLY A 179 3.60 18.48 4.78
CA GLY A 179 5.03 18.48 4.40
C GLY A 179 5.73 17.11 4.41
N GLN A 180 5.01 16.01 4.68
CA GLN A 180 5.54 14.67 4.41
C GLN A 180 5.50 14.31 2.91
N HIS A 181 6.16 13.22 2.54
CA HIS A 181 6.20 12.70 1.17
C HIS A 181 4.79 12.55 0.59
N GLN A 182 4.62 12.78 -0.72
CA GLN A 182 3.33 12.72 -1.43
C GLN A 182 2.53 11.41 -1.24
N SER A 183 3.19 10.35 -0.77
CA SER A 183 2.57 9.06 -0.44
C SER A 183 1.86 9.01 0.92
N GLU A 184 1.89 10.08 1.72
CA GLU A 184 1.25 10.17 3.03
C GLU A 184 0.00 11.06 2.94
N VAL A 185 -1.18 10.42 2.98
CA VAL A 185 -2.47 11.06 2.67
C VAL A 185 -3.53 10.72 3.71
N THR A 186 -4.51 11.62 3.89
CA THR A 186 -5.71 11.34 4.70
C THR A 186 -6.70 10.43 3.98
N GLY A 187 -6.62 10.38 2.65
CA GLY A 187 -7.50 9.60 1.77
C GLY A 187 -8.84 10.26 1.44
N GLU A 188 -9.14 11.43 2.02
CA GLU A 188 -10.42 12.14 1.80
C GLU A 188 -10.63 12.53 0.34
N ALA A 189 -9.54 12.92 -0.34
CA ALA A 189 -9.56 13.33 -1.74
C ALA A 189 -9.89 12.18 -2.72
N PHE A 190 -9.91 10.92 -2.26
CA PHE A 190 -10.14 9.74 -3.10
C PHE A 190 -11.61 9.31 -3.16
N SER A 191 -12.53 10.18 -2.74
CA SER A 191 -13.98 9.94 -2.74
C SER A 191 -14.37 8.61 -2.09
N PRO A 192 -14.02 8.40 -0.80
CA PRO A 192 -14.30 7.15 -0.13
C PRO A 192 -15.81 6.87 -0.05
N THR A 193 -16.20 5.63 -0.34
CA THR A 193 -17.60 5.18 -0.24
C THR A 193 -17.98 4.72 1.17
N ALA A 194 -16.99 4.47 2.02
CA ALA A 194 -17.16 4.16 3.42
C ALA A 194 -16.03 4.78 4.25
N VAL A 195 -16.35 5.21 5.46
CA VAL A 195 -15.39 5.69 6.46
C VAL A 195 -15.47 4.76 7.67
N ILE A 196 -14.34 4.13 8.00
CA ILE A 196 -14.20 3.23 9.13
C ILE A 196 -13.51 3.99 10.26
N ASP A 197 -14.24 4.22 11.34
CA ASP A 197 -13.73 4.93 12.51
C ASP A 197 -13.01 3.97 13.47
N ASN A 198 -11.69 4.01 13.47
CA ASN A 198 -10.84 3.27 14.40
C ASN A 198 -10.61 4.07 15.71
N ALA A 199 -11.70 4.39 16.42
CA ALA A 199 -11.66 5.13 17.68
C ALA A 199 -11.68 4.25 18.94
N GLY A 200 -11.92 2.94 18.79
CA GLY A 200 -12.08 2.00 19.90
C GLY A 200 -10.96 0.95 20.00
N ASP A 201 -11.30 -0.18 20.62
CA ASP A 201 -10.44 -1.36 20.66
C ASP A 201 -10.56 -2.19 19.37
N ILE A 202 -9.85 -3.33 19.34
CA ILE A 202 -9.89 -4.24 18.18
C ILE A 202 -11.28 -4.79 17.89
N ARG A 203 -12.11 -5.00 18.93
CA ARG A 203 -13.48 -5.51 18.79
C ARG A 203 -14.36 -4.45 18.14
N HIS A 204 -14.27 -3.20 18.58
CA HIS A 204 -14.94 -2.07 17.95
C HIS A 204 -14.55 -1.96 16.47
N LEU A 205 -13.25 -2.00 16.16
CA LEU A 205 -12.79 -1.95 14.77
C LEU A 205 -13.34 -3.11 13.94
N GLN A 206 -13.36 -4.33 14.50
CA GLN A 206 -13.95 -5.50 13.84
C GLN A 206 -15.44 -5.29 13.55
N GLN A 207 -16.22 -4.77 14.50
CA GLN A 207 -17.64 -4.46 14.28
C GLN A 207 -17.84 -3.45 13.16
N GLN A 208 -17.04 -2.38 13.11
CA GLN A 208 -17.11 -1.36 12.05
C GLN A 208 -16.81 -1.97 10.67
N VAL A 209 -15.73 -2.74 10.56
CA VAL A 209 -15.31 -3.38 9.31
C VAL A 209 -16.35 -4.39 8.81
N LEU A 210 -16.84 -5.26 9.70
CA LEU A 210 -17.84 -6.26 9.32
C LEU A 210 -19.19 -5.64 8.98
N SER A 211 -19.58 -4.55 9.65
CA SER A 211 -20.78 -3.79 9.33
C SER A 211 -20.69 -3.17 7.93
N ALA A 212 -19.57 -2.51 7.62
CA ALA A 212 -19.33 -1.94 6.29
C ALA A 212 -19.28 -3.02 5.20
N TRP A 213 -18.66 -4.17 5.49
CA TRP A 213 -18.63 -5.30 4.56
C TRP A 213 -20.02 -5.86 4.31
N ALA A 214 -20.79 -6.15 5.37
CA ALA A 214 -22.13 -6.70 5.25
C ALA A 214 -23.07 -5.74 4.51
N ALA A 215 -22.98 -4.44 4.80
CA ALA A 215 -23.74 -3.43 4.07
C ALA A 215 -23.42 -3.45 2.56
N ARG A 216 -22.15 -3.62 2.20
CA ARG A 216 -21.70 -3.72 0.80
C ARG A 216 -22.09 -5.03 0.13
N GLU A 217 -21.92 -6.16 0.82
CA GLU A 217 -22.19 -7.50 0.29
C GLU A 217 -23.69 -7.71 0.07
N TRP A 218 -24.51 -7.29 1.02
CA TRP A 218 -25.96 -7.45 0.95
C TRP A 218 -26.68 -6.29 0.27
N GLN A 219 -25.96 -5.21 -0.06
CA GLN A 219 -26.53 -3.98 -0.61
C GLN A 219 -27.61 -3.37 0.31
N ILE A 220 -27.43 -3.49 1.63
CA ILE A 220 -28.33 -2.96 2.65
C ILE A 220 -27.59 -1.85 3.41
N PRO A 221 -28.01 -0.58 3.32
CA PRO A 221 -27.37 0.48 4.09
C PRO A 221 -27.66 0.32 5.59
N GLY A 222 -26.71 0.71 6.43
CA GLY A 222 -26.91 0.77 7.89
C GLY A 222 -26.90 -0.58 8.62
N VAL A 223 -26.45 -1.66 7.97
CA VAL A 223 -26.23 -2.96 8.63
C VAL A 223 -25.27 -2.77 9.81
N ARG A 224 -25.62 -3.39 10.95
CA ARG A 224 -24.77 -3.44 12.14
C ARG A 224 -24.46 -4.88 12.47
N VAL A 225 -23.17 -5.18 12.59
CA VAL A 225 -22.67 -6.48 13.03
C VAL A 225 -22.25 -6.36 14.48
N GLU A 226 -22.82 -7.22 15.33
CA GLU A 226 -22.38 -7.37 16.72
C GLU A 226 -21.38 -8.52 16.81
N VAL A 227 -20.20 -8.23 17.37
CA VAL A 227 -19.20 -9.25 17.70
C VAL A 227 -19.34 -9.50 19.20
N PRO A 228 -19.74 -10.70 19.66
CA PRO A 228 -19.84 -11.01 21.08
C PRO A 228 -18.51 -10.79 21.81
N ALA A 229 -18.57 -10.43 23.10
CA ALA A 229 -17.37 -10.49 23.94
C ALA A 229 -17.00 -11.97 24.16
N GLN A 230 -15.70 -12.28 24.11
CA GLN A 230 -15.17 -13.60 24.46
C GLN A 230 -15.18 -13.80 25.98
#